data_AF-A0A564YLM2-F1
#
_entry.id   AF-A0A564YLM2-F1
#
_cell.length_a   1.000
_cell.length_b   1.000
_cell.length_c   1.000
_cell.angle_alpha   90.00
_cell.angle_beta   90.00
_cell.angle_gamma   90.00
#
_symmetry.space_group_name_H-M   'P 1'
#
loop_
_entity.id
_entity.type
_entity.pdbx_description
1 polymer ?
#
loop_
_entity_poly.entity_id
_entity_poly.type
_entity_poly.pdbx_seq_one_letter_code
_entity_poly.pdbx_strand_id
1 'polypeptide(L)'
;MWNLQRLTMKKWEALYKPAYERALKVFTRLTAAEQTLMTVVIMENPEILYRLSCHWNFQLYEGVIPEECPSTWNRPPAPDLLDPLILHGDRYDKRELDFSLNEPKTLANHVDDLWHHYIVIRSRIIQLDGYAFRHEPLEAPQFSFLRHLEDLHPGGRIINEASLCQSNRASFTKYCNSTEGLNFVTNHRIHPLFYSSDYNVTTNPVKGTALVVALNVTDMLKLENLANMWKGWMSVAFHGTDRETISLLTFISRSKKIKSRKNILIHYVYKSEAYPESVTLHNVASLYSPTQSVLALLHNEVSPKQEKIVNIVEQKGNIKSIAFLEGTSGYACIVGDAGICAVKPEAVFGQMEELRDEMRGVLIPTGSALLPKEVEKSDRSTLLLALAANAASI
;
A
#
# COMPACT_ATOMS: atom_id res chain seq x y z
N MET A 1 2.63 12.80 12.86
CA MET A 1 2.82 11.41 13.34
C MET A 1 3.23 10.53 12.17
N TRP A 2 4.11 9.56 12.40
CA TRP A 2 4.57 8.64 11.35
C TRP A 2 3.88 7.28 11.49
N ASN A 3 3.13 6.87 10.47
CA ASN A 3 2.61 5.51 10.41
C ASN A 3 3.69 4.57 9.85
N LEU A 4 4.57 4.08 10.73
CA LEU A 4 5.74 3.28 10.34
C LEU A 4 5.39 1.95 9.65
N GLN A 5 4.17 1.44 9.86
CA GLN A 5 3.67 0.26 9.17
C GLN A 5 3.40 0.54 7.69
N ARG A 6 2.98 1.77 7.35
CA ARG A 6 2.74 2.20 5.97
C ARG A 6 3.98 2.82 5.33
N LEU A 7 4.76 3.58 6.10
CA LEU A 7 5.92 4.35 5.67
C LEU A 7 7.21 3.77 6.26
N THR A 8 7.66 2.64 5.69
CA THR A 8 8.93 2.01 6.06
C THR A 8 10.12 2.86 5.59
N MET A 9 11.30 2.66 6.17
CA MET A 9 12.51 3.41 5.78
C MET A 9 12.79 3.32 4.28
N LYS A 10 12.67 2.11 3.68
CA LYS A 10 12.85 1.92 2.23
C LYS A 10 11.88 2.76 1.40
N LYS A 11 10.61 2.84 1.82
CA LYS A 11 9.60 3.67 1.14
C LYS A 11 9.89 5.15 1.31
N TRP A 12 10.26 5.56 2.52
CA TRP A 12 10.63 6.94 2.79
C TRP A 12 11.81 7.39 1.93
N GLU A 13 12.89 6.59 1.86
CA GLU A 13 14.05 6.88 1.01
C GLU A 13 13.71 7.03 -0.47
N ALA A 14 12.78 6.23 -0.97
CA ALA A 14 12.32 6.33 -2.35
C ALA A 14 11.56 7.64 -2.65
N LEU A 15 10.96 8.26 -1.62
CA LEU A 15 10.25 9.53 -1.74
C LEU A 15 11.18 10.72 -1.53
N TYR A 16 11.93 10.73 -0.42
CA TYR A 16 12.66 11.94 -0.04
C TYR A 16 13.97 12.15 -0.80
N LYS A 17 14.69 11.09 -1.21
CA LYS A 17 15.98 11.25 -1.90
C LYS A 17 15.81 11.97 -3.25
N PRO A 18 14.87 11.58 -4.13
CA PRO A 18 14.64 12.30 -5.39
C PRO A 18 14.11 13.72 -5.17
N ALA A 19 13.19 13.91 -4.21
CA ALA A 19 12.66 15.21 -3.84
C ALA A 19 13.76 16.15 -3.32
N TYR A 20 14.69 15.63 -2.52
CA TYR A 20 15.84 16.35 -2.01
C TYR A 20 16.77 16.81 -3.14
N GLU A 21 17.11 15.92 -4.07
CA GLU A 21 17.95 16.27 -5.23
C GLU A 21 17.32 17.36 -6.11
N ARG A 22 16.00 17.33 -6.31
CA ARG A 22 15.27 18.40 -7.02
C ARG A 22 15.21 19.69 -6.20
N ALA A 23 14.94 19.60 -4.90
CA ALA A 23 14.92 20.74 -4.01
C ALA A 23 16.26 21.49 -4.02
N LEU A 24 17.40 20.80 -4.05
CA LEU A 24 18.72 21.41 -4.12
C LEU A 24 18.99 22.18 -5.41
N LYS A 25 18.27 21.89 -6.51
CA LYS A 25 18.36 22.67 -7.76
C LYS A 25 17.60 23.99 -7.67
N VAL A 26 16.60 24.07 -6.78
CA VAL A 26 15.68 25.22 -6.66
C VAL A 26 16.05 26.11 -5.47
N PHE A 27 16.40 25.51 -4.35
CA PHE A 27 16.71 26.20 -3.10
C PHE A 27 18.22 26.29 -2.90
N THR A 28 18.74 27.51 -2.73
CA THR A 28 20.15 27.76 -2.37
C THR A 28 20.50 27.27 -0.97
N ARG A 29 19.51 27.21 -0.07
CA ARG A 29 19.61 26.62 1.28
C ARG A 29 18.23 26.19 1.76
N LEU A 30 18.16 25.05 2.45
CA LEU A 30 16.94 24.62 3.15
C LEU A 30 16.89 25.29 4.53
N THR A 31 16.17 26.41 4.64
CA THR A 31 16.13 27.27 5.85
C THR A 31 15.51 26.59 7.07
N ALA A 32 14.58 25.66 6.86
CA ALA A 32 14.05 24.77 7.89
C ALA A 32 14.21 23.31 7.44
N ALA A 33 15.47 22.88 7.27
CA ALA A 33 15.93 21.64 6.61
C ALA A 33 14.88 20.52 6.50
N GLU A 34 14.50 19.92 7.63
CA GLU A 34 13.54 18.80 7.68
C GLU A 34 12.15 19.22 7.20
N GLN A 35 11.63 20.35 7.67
CA GLN A 35 10.31 20.87 7.31
C GLN A 35 10.24 21.29 5.84
N THR A 36 11.29 21.93 5.32
CA THR A 36 11.38 22.33 3.91
C THR A 36 11.41 21.09 3.02
N LEU A 37 12.27 20.12 3.33
CA LEU A 37 12.32 18.86 2.58
C LEU A 37 11.00 18.10 2.66
N MET A 38 10.42 17.97 3.86
CA MET A 38 9.12 17.31 4.04
C MET A 38 8.04 17.99 3.21
N THR A 39 8.02 19.33 3.18
CA THR A 39 7.06 20.10 2.39
C THR A 39 7.24 19.82 0.91
N VAL A 40 8.47 19.77 0.40
CA VAL A 40 8.75 19.40 -1.00
C VAL A 40 8.29 17.96 -1.28
N VAL A 41 8.61 17.01 -0.41
CA VAL A 41 8.16 15.61 -0.56
C VAL A 41 6.64 15.51 -0.58
N ILE A 42 5.95 16.25 0.30
CA ILE A 42 4.49 16.32 0.34
C ILE A 42 3.93 17.01 -0.90
N MET A 43 4.55 18.08 -1.39
CA MET A 43 4.11 18.74 -2.63
C MET A 43 4.22 17.79 -3.82
N GLU A 44 5.26 16.97 -3.88
CA GLU A 44 5.47 15.96 -4.92
C GLU A 44 4.60 14.70 -4.72
N ASN A 45 4.13 14.42 -3.50
CA ASN A 45 3.40 13.20 -3.13
C ASN A 45 2.27 13.54 -2.14
N PRO A 46 1.27 14.35 -2.51
CA PRO A 46 0.29 14.91 -1.57
C PRO A 46 -0.55 13.84 -0.85
N GLU A 47 -0.69 12.66 -1.44
CA GLU A 47 -1.42 11.53 -0.87
C GLU A 47 -0.78 10.90 0.38
N ILE A 48 0.49 11.21 0.65
CA ILE A 48 1.18 10.70 1.85
C ILE A 48 0.87 11.54 3.09
N LEU A 49 0.31 12.74 2.92
CA LEU A 49 -0.01 13.65 4.02
C LEU A 49 -1.44 13.45 4.49
N TYR A 50 -1.56 13.15 5.79
CA TYR A 50 -2.80 13.36 6.52
C TYR A 50 -2.75 14.72 7.24
N ARG A 51 -3.59 15.67 6.83
CA ARG A 51 -3.62 17.01 7.42
C ARG A 51 -4.36 16.99 8.75
N LEU A 52 -3.66 17.32 9.83
CA LEU A 52 -4.29 17.56 11.13
C LEU A 52 -4.95 18.95 11.16
N SER A 53 -5.99 19.07 11.99
CA SER A 53 -6.52 20.39 12.39
C SER A 53 -5.39 21.23 13.00
N CYS A 54 -5.36 22.53 12.70
CA CYS A 54 -4.32 23.43 13.18
C CYS A 54 -4.26 23.50 14.73
N HIS A 55 -5.35 23.17 15.43
CA HIS A 55 -5.41 23.06 16.88
C HIS A 55 -4.46 22.02 17.49
N TRP A 56 -4.06 21.00 16.72
CA TRP A 56 -3.08 19.97 17.13
C TRP A 56 -1.62 20.40 16.94
N ASN A 57 -1.39 21.56 16.34
CA ASN A 57 -0.08 22.19 16.20
C ASN A 57 -0.30 23.69 16.11
N PHE A 58 -0.83 24.27 17.20
CA PHE A 58 -1.21 25.67 17.24
C PHE A 58 0.07 26.51 17.30
N GLN A 59 0.47 27.01 16.13
CA GLN A 59 1.74 27.69 15.95
C GLN A 59 1.74 29.06 16.60
N LEU A 60 2.89 29.46 17.12
CA LEU A 60 3.10 30.74 17.77
C LEU A 60 4.30 31.50 17.17
N TYR A 61 4.90 31.08 16.06
CA TYR A 61 5.99 31.85 15.43
C TYR A 61 5.50 33.23 14.96
N GLU A 62 6.42 34.19 14.79
CA GLU A 62 6.12 35.62 14.62
C GLU A 62 5.34 35.95 13.35
N GLY A 63 5.34 35.05 12.38
CA GLY A 63 4.57 35.21 11.16
C GLY A 63 3.16 34.63 11.23
N VAL A 64 2.72 34.00 12.32
CA VAL A 64 1.36 33.46 12.39
C VAL A 64 0.33 34.58 12.20
N ILE A 65 -0.67 34.31 11.36
CA ILE A 65 -1.87 35.13 11.22
C ILE A 65 -2.95 34.43 12.05
N PRO A 66 -3.41 35.00 13.19
CA PRO A 66 -4.35 34.34 14.09
C PRO A 66 -5.62 33.83 13.37
N GLU A 67 -6.12 34.56 12.39
CA GLU A 67 -7.33 34.22 11.64
C GLU A 67 -7.23 32.93 10.82
N GLU A 68 -6.00 32.49 10.47
CA GLU A 68 -5.77 31.24 9.71
C GLU A 68 -6.04 29.98 10.55
N CYS A 69 -6.03 30.09 11.88
CA CYS A 69 -6.43 29.02 12.80
C CYS A 69 -7.47 29.52 13.82
N PRO A 70 -8.77 29.51 13.48
CA PRO A 70 -9.83 29.97 14.38
C PRO A 70 -9.96 29.07 15.61
N SER A 71 -9.84 29.65 16.80
CA SER A 71 -9.94 28.98 18.09
C SER A 71 -10.64 29.86 19.12
N THR A 72 -10.93 29.32 20.30
CA THR A 72 -11.47 30.08 21.45
C THR A 72 -10.60 31.27 21.88
N TRP A 73 -9.32 31.30 21.48
CA TRP A 73 -8.40 32.39 21.83
C TRP A 73 -8.60 33.63 20.97
N ASN A 74 -9.03 33.47 19.72
CA ASN A 74 -9.15 34.55 18.72
C ASN A 74 -10.57 34.68 18.14
N ARG A 75 -11.52 33.85 18.58
CA ARG A 75 -12.93 33.92 18.20
C ARG A 75 -13.85 33.82 19.43
N PRO A 76 -15.03 34.48 19.40
CA PRO A 76 -16.04 34.28 20.42
C PRO A 76 -16.49 32.81 20.50
N PRO A 77 -16.89 32.31 21.68
CA PRO A 77 -17.33 30.93 21.85
C PRO A 77 -18.44 30.53 20.87
N ALA A 78 -18.29 29.36 20.24
CA ALA A 78 -19.28 28.76 19.34
C ALA A 78 -19.26 27.22 19.48
N PRO A 79 -20.36 26.51 19.14
CA PRO A 79 -20.50 25.07 19.41
C PRO A 79 -19.39 24.17 18.83
N ASP A 80 -18.83 24.55 17.67
CA ASP A 80 -17.81 23.78 16.96
C ASP A 80 -16.40 24.42 17.02
N LEU A 81 -16.23 25.46 17.85
CA LEU A 81 -14.96 26.15 17.99
C LEU A 81 -14.08 25.42 19.00
N LEU A 82 -12.89 25.00 18.55
CA LEU A 82 -11.99 24.21 19.37
C LEU A 82 -11.03 25.10 20.16
N ASP A 83 -10.70 24.67 21.37
CA ASP A 83 -9.53 25.16 22.09
C ASP A 83 -8.25 24.65 21.39
N PRO A 84 -7.14 25.41 21.45
CA PRO A 84 -5.84 24.87 21.11
C PRO A 84 -5.52 23.62 21.95
N LEU A 85 -5.16 22.52 21.28
CA LEU A 85 -4.91 21.23 21.92
C LEU A 85 -3.41 21.05 22.22
N ILE A 86 -2.56 21.47 21.29
CA ILE A 86 -1.10 21.48 21.45
C ILE A 86 -0.58 22.86 21.06
N LEU A 87 0.05 23.53 22.02
CA LEU A 87 0.69 24.83 21.83
C LEU A 87 2.12 24.63 21.36
N HIS A 88 2.44 25.10 20.16
CA HIS A 88 3.79 25.04 19.62
C HIS A 88 4.47 26.39 19.79
N GLY A 89 5.33 26.52 20.80
CA GLY A 89 6.11 27.73 21.05
C GLY A 89 7.28 27.91 20.07
N ASP A 90 7.02 27.95 18.76
CA ASP A 90 8.00 27.94 17.66
C ASP A 90 8.63 29.31 17.30
N ARG A 91 8.42 30.31 18.17
CA ARG A 91 9.03 31.64 18.10
C ARG A 91 10.57 31.60 18.12
N TYR A 92 11.24 32.48 17.36
CA TYR A 92 12.69 32.67 17.40
C TYR A 92 13.12 33.37 18.70
N ASP A 93 12.38 34.38 19.17
CA ASP A 93 12.63 35.04 20.46
C ASP A 93 11.94 34.27 21.59
N LYS A 94 12.55 33.17 22.04
CA LYS A 94 11.99 32.34 23.12
C LYS A 94 11.74 33.15 24.39
N ARG A 95 10.47 33.28 24.78
CA ARG A 95 10.01 33.94 26.01
C ARG A 95 9.78 32.95 27.14
N GLU A 96 10.75 32.07 27.36
CA GLU A 96 10.65 30.95 28.30
C GLU A 96 10.69 31.39 29.77
N LEU A 97 11.34 32.53 30.03
CA LEU A 97 11.51 33.09 31.37
C LEU A 97 10.39 34.06 31.78
N ASP A 98 9.55 34.47 30.83
CA ASP A 98 8.44 35.39 31.11
C ASP A 98 7.43 34.70 32.05
N PHE A 99 6.85 35.46 32.98
CA PHE A 99 5.86 34.92 33.91
C PHE A 99 4.73 35.92 34.09
N SER A 100 3.50 35.44 33.96
CA SER A 100 2.29 36.25 34.14
C SER A 100 1.13 35.36 34.54
N LEU A 101 0.27 35.83 35.44
CA LEU A 101 -1.03 35.21 35.75
C LEU A 101 -2.18 36.14 35.39
N ASN A 102 -1.88 37.26 34.73
CA ASN A 102 -2.89 38.21 34.31
C ASN A 102 -3.63 37.63 33.11
N GLU A 103 -4.88 37.24 33.31
CA GLU A 103 -5.68 36.66 32.24
C GLU A 103 -5.91 37.64 31.10
N PRO A 104 -5.83 37.17 29.84
CA PRO A 104 -6.24 37.94 28.69
C PRO A 104 -7.71 38.36 28.81
N LYS A 105 -7.98 39.66 28.61
CA LYS A 105 -9.33 40.23 28.69
C LYS A 105 -10.03 40.35 27.35
N THR A 106 -9.29 40.14 26.27
CA THR A 106 -9.73 40.32 24.89
C THR A 106 -9.28 39.15 24.04
N LEU A 107 -9.99 38.91 22.94
CA LEU A 107 -9.58 37.94 21.93
C LEU A 107 -8.24 38.35 21.32
N ALA A 108 -7.42 37.35 21.02
CA ALA A 108 -6.13 37.52 20.38
C ALA A 108 -6.31 37.94 18.92
N ASN A 109 -5.80 39.12 18.57
CA ASN A 109 -5.83 39.64 17.20
C ASN A 109 -4.43 39.64 16.58
N HIS A 110 -3.38 39.52 17.40
CA HIS A 110 -2.00 39.47 16.97
C HIS A 110 -1.28 38.27 17.61
N VAL A 111 -0.18 37.85 17.00
CA VAL A 111 0.66 36.75 17.53
C VAL A 111 1.15 37.02 18.97
N ASP A 112 1.39 38.28 19.33
CA ASP A 112 1.78 38.64 20.69
C ASP A 112 0.68 38.38 21.72
N ASP A 113 -0.59 38.53 21.34
CA ASP A 113 -1.72 38.20 22.20
C ASP A 113 -1.75 36.67 22.44
N LEU A 114 -1.55 35.87 21.38
CA LEU A 114 -1.45 34.41 21.50
C LEU A 114 -0.30 33.98 22.44
N TRP A 115 0.83 34.68 22.38
CA TRP A 115 1.94 34.43 23.30
C TRP A 115 1.63 34.81 24.74
N HIS A 116 0.89 35.90 24.96
CA HIS A 116 0.45 36.26 26.29
C HIS A 116 -0.42 35.16 26.90
N HIS A 117 -1.37 34.60 26.12
CA HIS A 117 -2.18 33.46 26.54
C HIS A 117 -1.30 32.24 26.90
N TYR A 118 -0.32 31.90 26.07
CA TYR A 118 0.63 30.82 26.33
C TYR A 118 1.43 31.04 27.61
N ILE A 119 1.97 32.25 27.84
CA ILE A 119 2.74 32.58 29.06
C ILE A 119 1.86 32.42 30.30
N VAL A 120 0.60 32.85 30.25
CA VAL A 120 -0.34 32.73 31.36
C VAL A 120 -0.63 31.26 31.71
N ILE A 121 -0.93 30.45 30.70
CA ILE A 121 -1.17 29.00 30.88
C ILE A 121 0.07 28.31 31.45
N ARG A 122 1.26 28.57 30.88
CA ARG A 122 2.51 28.01 31.37
C ARG A 122 2.80 28.43 32.81
N SER A 123 2.58 29.70 33.14
CA SER A 123 2.81 30.24 34.49
C SER A 123 1.91 29.56 35.52
N ARG A 124 0.64 29.32 35.18
CA ARG A 124 -0.28 28.52 36.01
C ARG A 124 0.25 27.11 36.25
N ILE A 125 0.68 26.42 35.18
CA ILE A 125 1.27 25.07 35.27
C ILE A 125 2.50 25.07 36.20
N ILE A 126 3.37 26.07 36.10
CA ILE A 126 4.57 26.20 36.96
C ILE A 126 4.18 26.40 38.43
N GLN A 127 3.05 27.05 38.72
CA GLN A 127 2.55 27.24 40.09
C GLN A 127 1.88 26.01 40.69
N LEU A 128 1.47 25.04 39.86
CA LEU A 128 0.87 23.82 40.36
C LEU A 128 1.92 22.97 41.08
N ASP A 129 1.58 22.50 42.28
CA ASP A 129 2.36 21.50 42.98
C ASP A 129 2.50 20.25 42.09
N GLY A 130 3.67 19.61 42.08
CA GLY A 130 3.96 18.37 41.36
C GLY A 130 2.97 17.23 41.67
N TYR A 131 2.22 17.33 42.78
CA TYR A 131 1.12 16.42 43.14
C TYR A 131 -0.20 16.71 42.41
N ALA A 132 -0.47 17.95 41.97
CA ALA A 132 -1.69 18.31 41.22
C ALA A 132 -1.69 17.75 39.78
N PHE A 133 -0.54 17.34 39.25
CA PHE A 133 -0.45 16.58 38.00
C PHE A 133 -0.85 15.10 38.16
N ARG A 134 -1.12 14.65 39.40
CA ARG A 134 -1.57 13.28 39.74
C ARG A 134 -3.07 13.19 39.98
N HIS A 135 -3.87 14.04 39.34
CA HIS A 135 -5.27 13.67 39.16
C HIS A 135 -5.33 12.30 38.47
N GLU A 136 -6.36 11.50 38.76
CA GLU A 136 -6.62 10.27 38.02
C GLU A 136 -6.41 10.58 36.53
N PRO A 137 -5.62 9.76 35.80
CA PRO A 137 -5.46 9.99 34.39
C PRO A 137 -6.87 10.12 33.82
N LEU A 138 -7.18 11.27 33.21
CA LEU A 138 -8.32 11.35 32.29
C LEU A 138 -8.21 10.08 31.47
N GLU A 139 -9.17 9.17 31.58
CA GLU A 139 -9.13 7.93 30.80
C GLU A 139 -8.80 8.36 29.39
N ALA A 140 -7.60 8.01 28.93
CA ALA A 140 -7.13 8.49 27.65
C ALA A 140 -8.21 8.06 26.67
N PRO A 141 -8.98 8.99 26.06
CA PRO A 141 -10.08 8.59 25.20
C PRO A 141 -9.43 7.66 24.19
N GLN A 142 -9.96 6.43 24.06
CA GLN A 142 -9.33 5.39 23.25
C GLN A 142 -8.96 6.00 21.90
N PHE A 143 -7.67 6.29 21.73
CA PHE A 143 -7.21 7.03 20.57
C PHE A 143 -7.29 6.07 19.39
N SER A 144 -8.42 6.15 18.69
CA SER A 144 -8.65 5.41 17.46
C SER A 144 -8.36 6.36 16.32
N PHE A 145 -7.15 6.24 15.79
CA PHE A 145 -6.70 6.90 14.58
C PHE A 145 -7.72 6.70 13.43
N LEU A 146 -8.37 5.53 13.38
CA LEU A 146 -9.41 5.19 12.39
C LEU A 146 -10.74 5.91 12.63
N ARG A 147 -11.21 6.03 13.89
CA ARG A 147 -12.43 6.81 14.19
C ARG A 147 -12.25 8.28 13.86
N HIS A 148 -11.12 8.87 14.27
CA HIS A 148 -10.83 10.28 13.92
C HIS A 148 -10.66 10.49 12.41
N LEU A 149 -10.13 9.49 11.68
CA LEU A 149 -10.05 9.51 10.22
C LEU A 149 -11.44 9.52 9.55
N GLU A 150 -12.38 8.71 10.04
CA GLU A 150 -13.76 8.65 9.55
C GLU A 150 -14.58 9.89 9.94
N ASP A 151 -14.42 10.39 11.17
CA ASP A 151 -15.13 11.57 11.69
C ASP A 151 -14.66 12.87 11.01
N LEU A 152 -13.35 12.98 10.68
CA LEU A 152 -12.80 14.17 10.01
C LEU A 152 -12.93 14.13 8.48
N HIS A 153 -13.16 12.96 7.87
CA HIS A 153 -13.31 12.82 6.42
C HIS A 153 -14.49 11.93 5.97
N PRO A 154 -15.74 12.32 6.23
CA PRO A 154 -16.85 11.84 5.43
C PRO A 154 -16.75 12.46 4.03
N GLY A 155 -16.10 11.76 3.09
CA GLY A 155 -15.91 12.21 1.70
C GLY A 155 -14.68 13.09 1.43
N GLY A 156 -13.60 12.93 2.20
CA GLY A 156 -12.36 13.70 2.06
C GLY A 156 -11.78 13.71 0.64
N ARG A 157 -11.50 14.91 0.11
CA ARG A 157 -10.84 15.11 -1.19
C ARG A 157 -9.33 15.24 -1.01
N ILE A 158 -8.58 14.62 -1.92
CA ILE A 158 -7.14 14.80 -2.11
C ILE A 158 -6.88 16.29 -2.38
N ILE A 159 -5.98 16.91 -1.62
CA ILE A 159 -5.51 18.27 -1.88
C ILE A 159 -4.75 18.21 -3.21
N ASN A 160 -5.23 18.93 -4.22
CA ASN A 160 -4.55 19.00 -5.50
C ASN A 160 -3.42 20.04 -5.46
N GLU A 161 -2.46 19.91 -6.37
CA GLU A 161 -1.30 20.79 -6.52
C GLU A 161 -1.67 22.28 -6.47
N ALA A 162 -2.77 22.66 -7.12
CA ALA A 162 -3.26 24.03 -7.13
C ALA A 162 -3.64 24.55 -5.72
N SER A 163 -4.33 23.74 -4.93
CA SER A 163 -4.68 24.09 -3.53
C SER A 163 -3.46 24.13 -2.60
N LEU A 164 -2.43 23.34 -2.86
CA LEU A 164 -1.15 23.38 -2.13
C LEU A 164 -0.34 24.64 -2.47
N CYS A 165 -0.23 24.99 -3.76
CA CYS A 165 0.44 26.19 -4.24
C CYS A 165 -0.24 27.50 -3.82
N GLN A 166 -1.56 27.49 -3.57
CA GLN A 166 -2.28 28.64 -3.02
C GLN A 166 -2.11 28.80 -1.50
N SER A 167 -1.87 27.71 -0.78
CA SER A 167 -1.77 27.71 0.68
C SER A 167 -0.41 28.12 1.24
N ASN A 168 0.64 28.20 0.40
CA ASN A 168 2.01 28.35 0.87
C ASN A 168 2.63 29.68 0.41
N ARG A 169 3.29 30.35 1.36
CA ARG A 169 3.95 31.66 1.21
C ARG A 169 4.90 31.72 0.03
N ALA A 170 5.20 32.96 -0.41
CA ALA A 170 6.04 33.38 -1.53
C ALA A 170 7.34 32.59 -1.80
N SER A 171 7.84 31.82 -0.82
CA SER A 171 9.01 30.94 -0.91
C SER A 171 8.83 29.75 -1.85
N PHE A 172 7.61 29.25 -2.07
CA PHE A 172 7.35 28.07 -2.91
C PHE A 172 6.86 28.40 -4.32
N THR A 173 6.60 29.67 -4.62
CA THR A 173 6.08 30.13 -5.92
C THR A 173 7.02 29.82 -7.09
N LYS A 174 8.34 29.76 -6.84
CA LYS A 174 9.34 29.32 -7.83
C LYS A 174 9.24 27.83 -8.18
N TYR A 175 8.78 27.01 -7.24
CA TYR A 175 8.62 25.57 -7.43
C TYR A 175 7.33 25.27 -8.22
N CYS A 176 6.25 26.02 -7.96
CA CYS A 176 4.96 25.90 -8.67
C CYS A 176 4.98 26.36 -10.15
N ASN A 177 6.04 27.04 -10.61
CA ASN A 177 6.17 27.54 -11.99
C ASN A 177 7.13 26.72 -12.87
N SER A 178 7.59 25.55 -12.40
CA SER A 178 8.47 24.66 -13.16
C SER A 178 7.70 23.94 -14.27
N THR A 179 8.04 24.21 -15.54
CA THR A 179 7.41 23.60 -16.74
C THR A 179 7.87 22.18 -17.06
N GLU A 180 8.68 21.55 -16.19
CA GLU A 180 8.94 20.11 -16.30
C GLU A 180 7.70 19.37 -15.81
N GLY A 181 6.85 18.96 -16.76
CA GLY A 181 5.67 18.15 -16.49
C GLY A 181 6.02 17.01 -15.55
N LEU A 182 5.34 16.97 -14.41
CA LEU A 182 5.45 15.95 -13.37
C LEU A 182 5.06 14.59 -13.97
N ASN A 183 6.02 13.88 -14.56
CA ASN A 183 5.88 12.46 -14.86
C ASN A 183 6.20 11.68 -13.59
N PHE A 184 5.15 11.14 -12.98
CA PHE A 184 5.24 10.30 -11.80
C PHE A 184 5.24 8.82 -12.19
N VAL A 185 6.17 8.04 -11.62
CA VAL A 185 6.11 6.58 -11.63
C VAL A 185 5.67 6.13 -10.24
N THR A 186 4.38 5.77 -10.10
CA THR A 186 3.85 5.06 -8.93
C THR A 186 4.65 3.78 -8.74
N ASN A 187 5.47 3.70 -7.70
CA ASN A 187 6.00 2.41 -7.26
C ASN A 187 4.82 1.54 -6.76
N HIS A 188 4.65 0.38 -7.40
CA HIS A 188 3.71 -0.72 -7.15
C HIS A 188 2.90 -0.61 -5.84
N ARG A 189 1.65 -0.16 -5.96
CA ARG A 189 0.64 -0.45 -4.94
C ARG A 189 0.11 -1.86 -5.23
N ILE A 190 -0.01 -2.70 -4.20
CA ILE A 190 -0.60 -4.04 -4.29
C ILE A 190 -1.63 -4.13 -3.16
N HIS A 191 -2.82 -4.65 -3.46
CA HIS A 191 -3.78 -5.14 -2.47
C HIS A 191 -3.72 -6.67 -2.43
N PRO A 192 -3.02 -7.24 -1.42
CA PRO A 192 -2.92 -8.68 -1.23
C PRO A 192 -4.25 -9.39 -0.96
N LEU A 193 -5.31 -8.66 -0.60
CA LEU A 193 -6.64 -9.20 -0.50
C LEU A 193 -7.61 -8.10 -0.93
N PHE A 194 -7.84 -8.02 -2.24
CA PHE A 194 -8.77 -7.05 -2.82
C PHE A 194 -10.21 -7.55 -2.72
N TYR A 195 -10.45 -8.85 -2.94
CA TYR A 195 -11.74 -9.48 -2.69
C TYR A 195 -11.58 -10.96 -2.30
N SER A 196 -12.39 -11.38 -1.33
CA SER A 196 -12.70 -12.77 -1.02
C SER A 196 -14.11 -12.81 -0.44
N SER A 197 -14.88 -13.88 -0.69
CA SER A 197 -16.15 -14.08 0.02
C SER A 197 -15.95 -14.63 1.44
N ASP A 198 -14.74 -15.08 1.78
CA ASP A 198 -14.33 -15.50 3.11
C ASP A 198 -12.97 -14.90 3.46
N TYR A 199 -12.97 -13.84 4.28
CA TYR A 199 -11.78 -13.07 4.61
C TYR A 199 -10.85 -13.78 5.61
N ASN A 200 -11.33 -14.81 6.32
CA ASN A 200 -10.53 -15.51 7.34
C ASN A 200 -9.54 -16.51 6.72
N VAL A 201 -9.73 -16.87 5.45
CA VAL A 201 -8.93 -17.85 4.72
C VAL A 201 -7.46 -17.45 4.56
N THR A 202 -7.14 -16.16 4.53
CA THR A 202 -5.74 -15.70 4.34
C THR A 202 -4.85 -15.90 5.57
N THR A 203 -5.42 -16.31 6.71
CA THR A 203 -4.66 -16.44 7.97
C THR A 203 -4.07 -17.83 8.19
N ASN A 204 -4.57 -18.85 7.49
CA ASN A 204 -4.12 -20.24 7.69
C ASN A 204 -3.94 -20.95 6.35
N PRO A 205 -2.74 -21.53 6.07
CA PRO A 205 -2.50 -22.27 4.84
C PRO A 205 -3.41 -23.50 4.74
N VAL A 206 -4.14 -23.59 3.64
CA VAL A 206 -5.06 -24.66 3.30
C VAL A 206 -4.31 -25.74 2.51
N LYS A 207 -4.62 -27.02 2.78
CA LYS A 207 -4.07 -28.12 1.97
C LYS A 207 -4.62 -28.09 0.54
N GLY A 208 -3.78 -28.45 -0.42
CA GLY A 208 -4.11 -28.54 -1.84
C GLY A 208 -3.38 -27.51 -2.70
N THR A 209 -3.88 -27.32 -3.92
CA THR A 209 -3.30 -26.46 -4.96
C THR A 209 -4.28 -25.38 -5.40
N ALA A 210 -3.79 -24.14 -5.50
CA ALA A 210 -4.52 -23.05 -6.13
C ALA A 210 -4.05 -22.85 -7.58
N LEU A 211 -5.00 -22.57 -8.46
CA LEU A 211 -4.69 -22.04 -9.79
C LEU A 211 -4.29 -20.57 -9.65
N VAL A 212 -3.08 -20.24 -10.09
CA VAL A 212 -2.59 -18.86 -10.18
C VAL A 212 -2.99 -18.28 -11.52
N VAL A 213 -3.62 -17.10 -11.48
CA VAL A 213 -4.13 -16.42 -12.67
C VAL A 213 -3.68 -14.96 -12.65
N ALA A 214 -3.14 -14.48 -13.77
CA ALA A 214 -2.85 -13.07 -14.01
C ALA A 214 -3.83 -12.52 -15.06
N LEU A 215 -4.51 -11.42 -14.76
CA LEU A 215 -5.49 -10.79 -15.66
C LEU A 215 -5.33 -9.27 -15.67
N ASN A 216 -5.60 -8.63 -16.81
CA ASN A 216 -5.92 -7.21 -16.81
C ASN A 216 -7.38 -7.00 -16.40
N VAL A 217 -7.72 -5.84 -15.83
CA VAL A 217 -9.12 -5.53 -15.50
C VAL A 217 -10.03 -5.56 -16.74
N THR A 218 -9.49 -5.23 -17.92
CA THR A 218 -10.20 -5.35 -19.21
C THR A 218 -10.59 -6.79 -19.55
N ASP A 219 -9.87 -7.78 -19.02
CA ASP A 219 -10.08 -9.21 -19.26
C ASP A 219 -10.92 -9.90 -18.17
N MET A 220 -11.66 -9.14 -17.35
CA MET A 220 -12.41 -9.67 -16.22
C MET A 220 -13.40 -10.80 -16.56
N LEU A 221 -13.92 -10.87 -17.79
CA LEU A 221 -14.77 -11.98 -18.25
C LEU A 221 -14.03 -13.33 -18.26
N LYS A 222 -12.70 -13.34 -18.48
CA LYS A 222 -11.89 -14.56 -18.42
C LYS A 222 -11.92 -15.21 -17.04
N LEU A 223 -12.04 -14.41 -15.96
CA LEU A 223 -12.17 -14.93 -14.60
C LEU A 223 -13.41 -15.84 -14.45
N GLU A 224 -14.55 -15.45 -15.01
CA GLU A 224 -15.77 -16.27 -14.93
C GLU A 224 -15.61 -17.59 -15.69
N ASN A 225 -14.99 -17.56 -16.87
CA ASN A 225 -14.71 -18.78 -17.64
C ASN A 225 -13.77 -19.72 -16.89
N LEU A 226 -12.69 -19.19 -16.34
CA LEU A 226 -11.74 -19.96 -15.52
C LEU A 226 -12.42 -20.52 -14.27
N ALA A 227 -13.24 -19.73 -13.58
CA ALA A 227 -14.00 -20.17 -12.41
C ALA A 227 -15.07 -21.22 -12.75
N ASN A 228 -15.52 -21.29 -14.00
CA ASN A 228 -16.39 -22.36 -14.48
C ASN A 228 -15.61 -23.66 -14.70
N MET A 229 -14.40 -23.57 -15.25
CA MET A 229 -13.57 -24.74 -15.58
C MET A 229 -12.85 -25.32 -14.38
N TRP A 230 -12.24 -24.50 -13.52
CA TRP A 230 -11.46 -24.93 -12.35
C TRP A 230 -12.28 -24.86 -11.07
N LYS A 231 -12.60 -25.99 -10.42
CA LYS A 231 -13.42 -26.00 -9.20
C LYS A 231 -12.63 -25.82 -7.91
N GLY A 232 -11.32 -26.06 -7.96
CA GLY A 232 -10.38 -25.87 -6.85
C GLY A 232 -10.10 -24.40 -6.49
N TRP A 233 -9.15 -24.18 -5.58
CA TRP A 233 -8.73 -22.84 -5.16
C TRP A 233 -8.21 -22.01 -6.34
N MET A 234 -8.49 -20.71 -6.34
CA MET A 234 -7.97 -19.76 -7.32
C MET A 234 -7.35 -18.57 -6.61
N SER A 235 -6.17 -18.18 -7.05
CA SER A 235 -5.45 -16.99 -6.61
C SER A 235 -5.24 -16.10 -7.83
N VAL A 236 -5.96 -14.97 -7.89
CA VAL A 236 -6.11 -14.18 -9.11
C VAL A 236 -5.56 -12.78 -8.89
N ALA A 237 -4.51 -12.41 -9.61
CA ALA A 237 -3.97 -11.05 -9.59
C ALA A 237 -4.50 -10.25 -10.78
N PHE A 238 -5.23 -9.16 -10.49
CA PHE A 238 -5.64 -8.19 -11.50
C PHE A 238 -4.65 -7.04 -11.62
N HIS A 239 -4.47 -6.58 -12.85
CA HIS A 239 -3.71 -5.40 -13.19
C HIS A 239 -4.61 -4.26 -13.65
N GLY A 240 -4.48 -3.08 -13.05
CA GLY A 240 -5.29 -1.91 -13.44
C GLY A 240 -4.98 -0.62 -12.70
N THR A 241 -5.73 0.44 -12.99
CA THR A 241 -5.65 1.77 -12.36
C THR A 241 -6.55 1.86 -11.12
N ASP A 242 -6.42 2.94 -10.34
CA ASP A 242 -7.37 3.31 -9.27
C ASP A 242 -8.82 3.28 -9.75
N ARG A 243 -9.09 3.92 -10.89
CA ARG A 243 -10.45 4.06 -11.43
C ARG A 243 -11.06 2.70 -11.80
N GLU A 244 -10.25 1.80 -12.32
CA GLU A 244 -10.66 0.46 -12.77
C GLU A 244 -11.07 -0.47 -11.60
N THR A 245 -10.66 -0.17 -10.36
CA THR A 245 -11.06 -0.95 -9.18
C THR A 245 -12.57 -1.01 -8.97
N ILE A 246 -13.27 0.11 -9.24
CA ILE A 246 -14.72 0.21 -9.09
C ILE A 246 -15.42 -0.68 -10.13
N SER A 247 -14.91 -0.72 -11.36
CA SER A 247 -15.41 -1.59 -12.43
C SER A 247 -15.27 -3.07 -12.07
N LEU A 248 -14.10 -3.45 -11.53
CA LEU A 248 -13.85 -4.81 -11.08
C LEU A 248 -14.77 -5.22 -9.92
N LEU A 249 -14.92 -4.37 -8.90
CA LEU A 249 -15.85 -4.64 -7.78
C LEU A 249 -17.30 -4.75 -8.26
N THR A 250 -17.70 -3.90 -9.20
CA THR A 250 -19.03 -3.96 -9.81
C THR A 250 -19.24 -5.27 -10.56
N PHE A 251 -18.26 -5.70 -11.35
CA PHE A 251 -18.29 -7.00 -12.04
C PHE A 251 -18.42 -8.17 -11.06
N ILE A 252 -17.56 -8.22 -10.03
CA ILE A 252 -17.61 -9.26 -8.99
C ILE A 252 -18.98 -9.26 -8.29
N SER A 253 -19.53 -8.09 -7.97
CA SER A 253 -20.81 -7.96 -7.27
C SER A 253 -22.00 -8.54 -8.07
N ARG A 254 -21.91 -8.50 -9.41
CA ARG A 254 -22.92 -9.00 -10.36
C ARG A 254 -22.71 -10.47 -10.71
N SER A 255 -21.48 -10.97 -10.62
CA SER A 255 -21.15 -12.36 -10.92
C SER A 255 -21.66 -13.30 -9.83
N LYS A 256 -22.77 -14.00 -10.09
CA LYS A 256 -23.28 -15.05 -9.19
C LYS A 256 -22.25 -16.16 -8.98
N LYS A 257 -21.46 -16.49 -10.02
CA LYS A 257 -20.46 -17.57 -9.98
C LYS A 257 -19.32 -17.24 -9.04
N ILE A 258 -18.72 -16.05 -9.17
CA ILE A 258 -17.61 -15.62 -8.31
C ILE A 258 -18.11 -15.49 -6.86
N LYS A 259 -19.27 -14.85 -6.64
CA LYS A 259 -19.82 -14.67 -5.28
C LYS A 259 -20.19 -15.97 -4.57
N SER A 260 -20.64 -16.98 -5.30
CA SER A 260 -21.01 -18.27 -4.71
C SER A 260 -19.81 -19.08 -4.20
N ARG A 261 -18.58 -18.69 -4.57
CA ARG A 261 -17.36 -19.45 -4.29
C ARG A 261 -16.53 -18.79 -3.19
N LYS A 262 -16.18 -19.59 -2.18
CA LYS A 262 -15.28 -19.22 -1.07
C LYS A 262 -13.81 -19.44 -1.37
N ASN A 263 -13.51 -20.11 -2.48
CA ASN A 263 -12.18 -20.52 -2.86
C ASN A 263 -11.59 -19.70 -4.01
N ILE A 264 -11.99 -18.43 -4.16
CA ILE A 264 -11.43 -17.49 -5.12
C ILE A 264 -10.93 -16.28 -4.34
N LEU A 265 -9.61 -16.07 -4.37
CA LEU A 265 -8.96 -14.89 -3.82
C LEU A 265 -8.54 -13.99 -4.96
N ILE A 266 -8.85 -12.70 -4.80
CA ILE A 266 -8.54 -11.68 -5.80
C ILE A 266 -7.59 -10.67 -5.16
N HIS A 267 -6.48 -10.45 -5.85
CA HIS A 267 -5.45 -9.46 -5.55
C HIS A 267 -5.48 -8.37 -6.61
N TYR A 268 -5.04 -7.17 -6.28
CA TYR A 268 -4.99 -6.06 -7.22
C TYR A 268 -3.60 -5.43 -7.24
N VAL A 269 -3.00 -5.36 -8.42
CA VAL A 269 -1.70 -4.75 -8.70
C VAL A 269 -1.96 -3.50 -9.54
N TYR A 270 -1.46 -2.36 -9.08
CA TYR A 270 -1.66 -1.11 -9.81
C TYR A 270 -0.62 -0.92 -10.91
N LYS A 271 -1.06 -0.34 -12.04
CA LYS A 271 -0.21 0.03 -13.18
C LYS A 271 1.03 0.81 -12.73
N SER A 272 2.19 0.39 -13.23
CA SER A 272 3.50 0.95 -12.90
C SER A 272 4.49 0.70 -14.05
N GLU A 273 5.37 1.67 -14.33
CA GLU A 273 6.41 1.54 -15.36
C GLU A 273 7.70 0.84 -14.87
N ALA A 274 7.76 0.48 -13.58
CA ALA A 274 9.04 0.13 -12.93
C ALA A 274 9.49 -1.34 -13.07
N TYR A 275 8.61 -2.28 -13.43
CA TYR A 275 8.96 -3.70 -13.65
C TYR A 275 8.03 -4.39 -14.67
N PRO A 276 8.41 -5.56 -15.23
CA PRO A 276 7.53 -6.33 -16.10
C PRO A 276 6.22 -6.71 -15.41
N GLU A 277 5.09 -6.30 -16.01
CA GLU A 277 3.74 -6.47 -15.46
C GLU A 277 3.41 -7.95 -15.20
N SER A 278 3.76 -8.83 -16.15
CA SER A 278 3.47 -10.27 -16.11
C SER A 278 4.13 -10.96 -14.90
N VAL A 279 5.40 -10.68 -14.66
CA VAL A 279 6.17 -11.23 -13.54
C VAL A 279 5.59 -10.79 -12.20
N THR A 280 5.18 -9.52 -12.11
CA THR A 280 4.60 -8.97 -10.88
C THR A 280 3.26 -9.62 -10.55
N LEU A 281 2.38 -9.77 -11.55
CA LEU A 281 1.06 -10.39 -11.37
C LEU A 281 1.18 -11.85 -10.94
N HIS A 282 2.04 -12.61 -11.63
CA HIS A 282 2.30 -14.00 -11.29
C HIS A 282 2.78 -14.14 -9.84
N ASN A 283 3.81 -13.36 -9.47
CA ASN A 283 4.37 -13.42 -8.12
C ASN A 283 3.36 -13.02 -7.04
N VAL A 284 2.51 -12.03 -7.28
CA VAL A 284 1.46 -11.61 -6.34
C VAL A 284 0.46 -12.73 -6.12
N ALA A 285 -0.06 -13.33 -7.19
CA ALA A 285 -1.00 -14.45 -7.09
C ALA A 285 -0.37 -15.68 -6.42
N SER A 286 0.90 -15.99 -6.72
CA SER A 286 1.61 -17.11 -6.10
C SER A 286 1.90 -16.87 -4.61
N LEU A 287 2.36 -15.67 -4.23
CA LEU A 287 2.75 -15.33 -2.86
C LEU A 287 1.55 -15.29 -1.90
N TYR A 288 0.42 -14.73 -2.34
CA TYR A 288 -0.77 -14.56 -1.52
C TYR A 288 -1.81 -15.67 -1.70
N SER A 289 -1.43 -16.75 -2.38
CA SER A 289 -2.25 -17.96 -2.46
C SER A 289 -2.45 -18.56 -1.06
N PRO A 290 -3.66 -19.05 -0.73
CA PRO A 290 -3.92 -19.65 0.57
C PRO A 290 -3.49 -21.11 0.65
N THR A 291 -3.06 -21.73 -0.46
CA THR A 291 -2.77 -23.16 -0.56
C THR A 291 -1.31 -23.50 -0.27
N GLN A 292 -0.95 -24.79 -0.22
CA GLN A 292 0.44 -25.22 -0.03
C GLN A 292 1.24 -25.27 -1.34
N SER A 293 0.55 -25.43 -2.46
CA SER A 293 1.11 -25.40 -3.81
C SER A 293 0.27 -24.52 -4.72
N VAL A 294 0.87 -24.06 -5.81
CA VAL A 294 0.21 -23.31 -6.87
C VAL A 294 0.48 -23.94 -8.23
N LEU A 295 -0.56 -23.96 -9.07
CA LEU A 295 -0.47 -24.29 -10.49
C LEU A 295 -0.38 -23.00 -11.29
N ALA A 296 0.76 -22.79 -11.94
CA ALA A 296 1.00 -21.72 -12.89
C ALA A 296 0.79 -22.26 -14.31
N LEU A 297 -0.07 -21.63 -15.11
CA LEU A 297 -0.26 -21.97 -16.51
C LEU A 297 0.47 -20.97 -17.40
N LEU A 298 1.16 -21.44 -18.44
CA LEU A 298 1.94 -20.55 -19.31
C LEU A 298 1.06 -19.80 -20.32
N HIS A 299 -0.12 -20.32 -20.69
CA HIS A 299 -1.02 -19.68 -21.68
C HIS A 299 -2.40 -19.31 -21.13
N ASN A 300 -2.59 -19.37 -19.80
CA ASN A 300 -3.89 -19.18 -19.14
C ASN A 300 -5.02 -20.10 -19.66
N GLU A 301 -4.69 -21.19 -20.36
CA GLU A 301 -5.64 -22.18 -20.82
C GLU A 301 -5.76 -23.32 -19.81
N VAL A 302 -6.83 -23.30 -19.03
CA VAL A 302 -7.19 -24.40 -18.13
C VAL A 302 -8.00 -25.43 -18.90
N SER A 303 -7.57 -26.68 -18.83
CA SER A 303 -8.33 -27.84 -19.28
C SER A 303 -8.73 -28.73 -18.10
N PRO A 304 -9.88 -29.44 -18.16
CA PRO A 304 -10.26 -30.42 -17.14
C PRO A 304 -9.20 -31.53 -16.93
N LYS A 305 -8.35 -31.77 -17.94
CA LYS A 305 -7.25 -32.74 -17.88
C LYS A 305 -6.19 -32.33 -16.85
N GLN A 306 -5.81 -31.05 -16.83
CA GLN A 306 -4.82 -30.54 -15.86
C GLN A 306 -5.33 -30.65 -14.42
N GLU A 307 -6.60 -30.33 -14.15
CA GLU A 307 -7.21 -30.49 -12.82
C GLU A 307 -7.16 -31.95 -12.36
N LYS A 308 -7.46 -32.91 -13.25
CA LYS A 308 -7.37 -34.33 -12.95
C LYS A 308 -5.94 -34.79 -12.66
N ILE A 309 -4.96 -34.36 -13.45
CA ILE A 309 -3.54 -34.72 -13.22
C ILE A 309 -3.04 -34.13 -11.90
N VAL A 310 -3.36 -32.86 -11.59
CA VAL A 310 -3.00 -32.22 -10.31
C VAL A 310 -3.55 -33.00 -9.13
N ASN A 311 -4.83 -33.39 -9.17
CA ASN A 311 -5.44 -34.19 -8.09
C ASN A 311 -4.71 -35.53 -7.87
N ILE A 312 -4.28 -36.21 -8.94
CA ILE A 312 -3.52 -37.48 -8.83
C ILE A 312 -2.12 -37.22 -8.27
N VAL A 313 -1.47 -36.15 -8.71
CA VAL A 313 -0.14 -35.73 -8.23
C VAL A 313 -0.17 -35.45 -6.73
N GLU A 314 -1.16 -34.69 -6.26
CA GLU A 314 -1.33 -34.37 -4.85
C GLU A 314 -1.52 -35.63 -3.99
N GLN A 315 -2.26 -36.62 -4.48
CA GLN A 315 -2.48 -37.90 -3.79
C GLN A 315 -1.22 -38.75 -3.68
N LYS A 316 -0.29 -38.65 -4.65
CA LYS A 316 0.97 -39.41 -4.62
C LYS A 316 1.92 -38.92 -3.50
N GLY A 317 1.72 -37.70 -2.99
CA GLY A 317 2.52 -37.11 -1.92
C GLY A 317 4.00 -36.89 -2.29
N ASN A 318 4.71 -36.04 -1.53
CA ASN A 318 6.17 -35.90 -1.60
C ASN A 318 6.78 -35.30 -2.88
N ILE A 319 5.99 -34.78 -3.83
CA ILE A 319 6.51 -34.11 -5.03
C ILE A 319 6.44 -32.60 -4.83
N LYS A 320 7.61 -31.95 -4.81
CA LYS A 320 7.72 -30.50 -4.57
C LYS A 320 7.29 -29.67 -5.77
N SER A 321 7.73 -30.07 -6.96
CA SER A 321 7.50 -29.33 -8.21
C SER A 321 7.27 -30.30 -9.36
N ILE A 322 6.42 -29.94 -10.32
CA ILE A 322 6.11 -30.72 -11.54
C ILE A 322 5.98 -29.78 -12.72
N ALA A 323 6.54 -30.17 -13.87
CA ALA A 323 6.25 -29.55 -15.16
C ALA A 323 5.18 -30.36 -15.91
N PHE A 324 4.26 -29.66 -16.55
CA PHE A 324 3.26 -30.27 -17.43
C PHE A 324 3.67 -29.98 -18.87
N LEU A 325 3.92 -31.04 -19.63
CA LEU A 325 4.28 -30.96 -21.04
C LEU A 325 3.15 -31.50 -21.92
N GLU A 326 3.03 -30.95 -23.12
CA GLU A 326 2.22 -31.52 -24.20
C GLU A 326 3.01 -32.61 -24.93
N GLY A 327 2.35 -33.73 -25.22
CA GLY A 327 2.96 -34.94 -25.74
C GLY A 327 3.37 -35.95 -24.66
N THR A 328 3.38 -37.23 -25.03
CA THR A 328 3.80 -38.34 -24.14
C THR A 328 5.04 -39.08 -24.63
N SER A 329 5.59 -38.69 -25.79
CA SER A 329 6.70 -39.37 -26.45
C SER A 329 8.03 -38.69 -26.08
N GLY A 330 8.85 -39.37 -25.28
CA GLY A 330 10.23 -38.93 -24.97
C GLY A 330 10.53 -38.79 -23.48
N TYR A 331 9.52 -38.66 -22.62
CA TYR A 331 9.70 -38.42 -21.18
C TYR A 331 9.11 -39.54 -20.32
N ALA A 332 9.72 -39.80 -19.16
CA ALA A 332 9.17 -40.70 -18.15
C ALA A 332 8.02 -40.02 -17.40
N CYS A 333 6.80 -40.10 -17.94
CA CYS A 333 5.60 -39.50 -17.35
C CYS A 333 5.30 -40.09 -15.96
N ILE A 334 5.18 -39.23 -14.95
CA ILE A 334 4.75 -39.62 -13.59
C ILE A 334 3.26 -39.95 -13.60
N VAL A 335 2.49 -39.12 -14.30
CA VAL A 335 1.04 -39.21 -14.55
C VAL A 335 0.81 -38.57 -15.91
N GLY A 336 -0.04 -39.17 -16.76
CA GLY A 336 -0.44 -38.58 -18.02
C GLY A 336 -1.93 -38.75 -18.28
N ASP A 337 -2.53 -37.81 -19.00
CA ASP A 337 -3.90 -37.91 -19.48
C ASP A 337 -4.04 -37.21 -20.84
N ALA A 338 -4.50 -37.97 -21.84
CA ALA A 338 -4.88 -37.49 -23.18
C ALA A 338 -3.96 -36.39 -23.77
N GLY A 339 -2.66 -36.68 -23.86
CA GLY A 339 -1.66 -35.82 -24.48
C GLY A 339 -0.95 -34.83 -23.55
N ILE A 340 -1.24 -34.83 -22.24
CA ILE A 340 -0.48 -34.06 -21.25
C ILE A 340 0.29 -35.03 -20.33
N CYS A 341 1.58 -34.76 -20.12
CA CYS A 341 2.49 -35.54 -19.30
C CYS A 341 3.03 -34.70 -18.14
N ALA A 342 2.83 -35.17 -16.91
CA ALA A 342 3.46 -34.59 -15.72
C ALA A 342 4.84 -35.23 -15.52
N VAL A 343 5.89 -34.39 -15.54
CA VAL A 343 7.28 -34.82 -15.39
C VAL A 343 7.94 -34.10 -14.22
N LYS A 344 8.97 -34.73 -13.66
CA LYS A 344 9.76 -34.06 -12.63
C LYS A 344 10.64 -32.99 -13.28
N PRO A 345 10.92 -31.88 -12.58
CA PRO A 345 11.74 -30.79 -13.09
C PRO A 345 13.13 -31.23 -13.57
N GLU A 346 13.72 -32.24 -12.93
CA GLU A 346 15.06 -32.74 -13.28
C GLU A 346 15.10 -33.42 -14.65
N ALA A 347 13.97 -33.92 -15.15
CA ALA A 347 13.87 -34.54 -16.47
C ALA A 347 13.89 -33.52 -17.62
N VAL A 348 13.69 -32.23 -17.33
CA VAL A 348 13.60 -31.14 -18.33
C VAL A 348 14.68 -30.06 -18.12
N PHE A 349 15.53 -30.24 -17.10
CA PHE A 349 16.55 -29.27 -16.72
C PHE A 349 17.61 -29.14 -17.83
N GLY A 350 17.81 -27.92 -18.35
CA GLY A 350 18.78 -27.63 -19.43
C GLY A 350 18.19 -27.64 -20.85
N GLN A 351 16.94 -28.06 -21.02
CA GLN A 351 16.22 -28.08 -22.32
C GLN A 351 15.13 -26.99 -22.41
N MET A 352 15.12 -26.02 -21.49
CA MET A 352 14.03 -25.06 -21.33
C MET A 352 13.71 -24.21 -22.57
N GLU A 353 14.73 -23.84 -23.36
CA GLU A 353 14.50 -23.07 -24.59
C GLU A 353 13.81 -23.91 -25.68
N GLU A 354 14.14 -25.20 -25.76
CA GLU A 354 13.53 -26.14 -26.71
C GLU A 354 12.12 -26.55 -26.28
N LEU A 355 11.87 -26.59 -24.96
CA LEU A 355 10.62 -27.08 -24.37
C LEU A 355 9.56 -26.00 -24.10
N ARG A 356 9.88 -24.72 -24.35
CA ARG A 356 8.98 -23.61 -24.03
C ARG A 356 7.61 -23.77 -24.68
N ASP A 357 7.56 -24.28 -25.90
CA ASP A 357 6.33 -24.46 -26.68
C ASP A 357 5.54 -25.72 -26.29
N GLU A 358 6.20 -26.71 -25.69
CA GLU A 358 5.58 -27.94 -25.16
C GLU A 358 5.03 -27.72 -23.74
N MET A 359 5.56 -26.75 -23.01
CA MET A 359 5.21 -26.52 -21.62
C MET A 359 3.81 -25.91 -21.48
N ARG A 360 2.95 -26.55 -20.69
CA ARG A 360 1.54 -26.13 -20.47
C ARG A 360 1.30 -25.58 -19.07
N GLY A 361 2.11 -25.97 -18.10
CA GLY A 361 2.01 -25.47 -16.74
C GLY A 361 3.12 -25.98 -15.83
N VAL A 362 3.14 -25.44 -14.62
CA VAL A 362 4.01 -25.89 -13.53
C VAL A 362 3.24 -25.92 -12.22
N LEU A 363 3.38 -27.01 -11.48
CA LEU A 363 3.02 -27.08 -10.08
C LEU A 363 4.26 -26.76 -9.24
N ILE A 364 4.18 -25.78 -8.34
CA ILE A 364 5.26 -25.41 -7.41
C ILE A 364 4.72 -25.16 -5.99
N PRO A 365 5.55 -25.16 -4.94
CA PRO A 365 5.12 -24.78 -3.60
C PRO A 365 4.70 -23.30 -3.53
N THR A 366 3.69 -23.02 -2.71
CA THR A 366 3.28 -21.65 -2.37
C THR A 366 4.38 -21.00 -1.54
N GLY A 367 4.73 -19.74 -1.83
CA GLY A 367 5.87 -19.08 -1.20
C GLY A 367 7.22 -19.33 -1.87
N SER A 368 7.29 -20.09 -2.97
CA SER A 368 8.44 -20.05 -3.89
C SER A 368 8.53 -18.73 -4.68
N ALA A 369 8.02 -17.64 -4.11
CA ALA A 369 8.06 -16.31 -4.67
C ALA A 369 9.52 -15.89 -4.86
N LEU A 370 9.84 -15.32 -6.03
CA LEU A 370 11.16 -14.80 -6.38
C LEU A 370 11.48 -13.49 -5.64
N LEU A 371 11.23 -13.42 -4.33
CA LEU A 371 11.78 -12.37 -3.49
C LEU A 371 13.22 -12.73 -3.14
N PRO A 372 14.20 -11.81 -3.31
CA PRO A 372 15.63 -12.12 -3.19
C PRO A 372 16.07 -12.85 -1.92
N LYS A 373 15.31 -12.73 -0.82
CA LYS A 373 15.63 -13.32 0.48
C LYS A 373 15.17 -14.79 0.66
N GLU A 374 14.33 -15.32 -0.23
CA GLU A 374 13.79 -16.70 -0.13
C GLU A 374 14.35 -17.65 -1.21
N VAL A 375 15.05 -17.08 -2.20
CA VAL A 375 15.80 -17.80 -3.25
C VAL A 375 16.84 -18.77 -2.67
N GLU A 376 17.44 -18.45 -1.53
CA GLU A 376 18.48 -19.27 -0.89
C GLU A 376 17.96 -20.61 -0.32
N LYS A 377 16.65 -20.75 -0.10
CA LYS A 377 16.04 -21.95 0.52
C LYS A 377 15.34 -22.90 -0.46
N SER A 378 15.13 -22.47 -1.71
CA SER A 378 14.46 -23.26 -2.74
C SER A 378 15.47 -24.08 -3.55
N ASP A 379 15.09 -25.27 -3.99
CA ASP A 379 15.95 -26.06 -4.87
C ASP A 379 16.01 -25.41 -6.27
N ARG A 380 17.15 -25.60 -6.95
CA ARG A 380 17.43 -24.95 -8.26
C ARG A 380 16.41 -25.29 -9.34
N SER A 381 15.76 -26.45 -9.26
CA SER A 381 14.78 -26.90 -10.25
C SER A 381 13.45 -26.17 -10.09
N THR A 382 13.02 -25.95 -8.84
CA THR A 382 11.85 -25.12 -8.50
C THR A 382 12.06 -23.67 -8.91
N LEU A 383 13.27 -23.12 -8.70
CA LEU A 383 13.63 -21.76 -9.13
C LEU A 383 13.57 -21.61 -10.66
N LEU A 384 14.12 -22.58 -11.40
CA LEU A 384 14.13 -22.56 -12.86
C LEU A 384 12.71 -22.63 -13.44
N LEU A 385 11.83 -23.45 -12.85
CA LEU A 385 10.45 -23.53 -13.29
C LEU A 385 9.64 -22.28 -12.97
N ALA A 386 9.90 -21.64 -11.82
CA ALA A 386 9.32 -20.33 -11.52
C ALA A 386 9.80 -19.26 -12.51
N LEU A 387 11.06 -19.29 -12.92
CA LEU A 387 11.59 -18.41 -13.98
C LEU A 387 10.95 -18.70 -15.34
N ALA A 388 10.75 -19.97 -15.69
CA ALA A 388 10.06 -20.36 -16.93
C ALA A 388 8.59 -19.90 -16.94
N ALA A 389 7.86 -20.04 -15.84
CA ALA A 389 6.50 -19.54 -15.69
C ALA A 389 6.42 -18.01 -15.86
N ASN A 390 7.41 -17.29 -15.32
CA ASN A 390 7.52 -15.83 -15.46
C ASN A 390 7.88 -15.40 -16.89
N ALA A 391 8.66 -16.19 -17.63
CA ALA A 391 9.06 -15.90 -18.99
C ALA A 391 7.95 -16.17 -20.03
N ALA A 392 6.97 -17.01 -19.71
CA ALA A 392 5.89 -17.36 -20.64
C ALA A 392 4.57 -16.63 -20.40
N SER A 393 4.45 -15.85 -19.31
CA SER A 393 3.21 -15.12 -18.97
C SER A 393 2.95 -13.89 -19.88
N ILE A 394 3.25 -13.98 -21.18
CA ILE A 394 2.91 -12.97 -22.21
C ILE A 394 2.01 -13.62 -23.25
#